data_AF-A0AAW2Y1P1-F1
#
_entry.id   AF-A0AAW2Y1P1-F1
#
_cell.length_a   1.000
_cell.length_b   1.000
_cell.length_c   1.000
_cell.angle_alpha   90.00
_cell.angle_beta   90.00
_cell.angle_gamma   90.00
#
_symmetry.space_group_name_H-M   'P 1'
#
loop_
_entity.id
_entity.type
_entity.pdbx_description
1 polymer ?
#
loop_
_entity_poly.entity_id
_entity_poly.type
_entity_poly.pdbx_seq_one_letter_code
_entity_poly.pdbx_strand_id
1 'polypeptide(L)'
;MLTSLLAKGTGGWRKVVAAFGDEILLPNGEVDRLKLGQVVFNDPDKRQLLNRLLAPYISSGIFLEVFKLWMKGYKIIVLDVPLLFEAKMDKWTKPIIVVWVDPDTQLQRLMERDGTTAEDAKSRINAQMPLDLKRTKADIVIDNSGSLEDLKEHFREVLVHVRKPLTWTEFGLSRDGALVAFVSILFGVIVCRKAL
;
A
#
# COMPACT_ATOMS: atom_id res chain seq x y z
N MET A 1 -8.52 -3.45 -5.31
CA MET A 1 -8.43 -3.92 -3.90
C MET A 1 -9.67 -3.53 -3.08
N LEU A 2 -10.10 -2.26 -3.04
CA LEU A 2 -11.34 -1.85 -2.33
C LEU A 2 -12.60 -2.60 -2.76
N THR A 3 -12.70 -2.99 -4.05
CA THR A 3 -13.84 -3.74 -4.60
C THR A 3 -14.11 -5.05 -3.88
N SER A 4 -13.09 -5.80 -3.46
CA SER A 4 -13.30 -7.08 -2.76
C SER A 4 -13.65 -6.92 -1.29
N LEU A 5 -13.29 -5.79 -0.66
CA LEU A 5 -13.53 -5.55 0.77
C LEU A 5 -14.99 -5.20 1.08
N LEU A 6 -15.73 -4.74 0.08
CA LEU A 6 -17.16 -4.42 0.15
C LEU A 6 -18.02 -5.45 -0.58
N ALA A 7 -17.47 -6.59 -1.01
CA ALA A 7 -18.26 -7.65 -1.61
C ALA A 7 -19.21 -8.23 -0.55
N LYS A 8 -20.43 -8.57 -0.96
CA LYS A 8 -21.46 -9.12 -0.06
C LYS A 8 -20.93 -10.28 0.79
N GLY A 9 -21.21 -10.23 2.09
CA GLY A 9 -20.80 -11.27 3.05
C GLY A 9 -19.38 -11.15 3.61
N THR A 10 -18.56 -10.22 3.11
CA THR A 10 -17.25 -9.92 3.72
C THR A 10 -17.38 -9.17 5.05
N GLY A 11 -16.30 -9.17 5.84
CA GLY A 11 -16.28 -8.44 7.11
C GLY A 11 -16.44 -6.93 6.94
N GLY A 12 -15.79 -6.35 5.93
CA GLY A 12 -15.93 -4.93 5.57
C GLY A 12 -17.36 -4.59 5.18
N TRP A 13 -17.98 -5.39 4.29
CA TRP A 13 -19.39 -5.26 3.93
C TRP A 13 -20.31 -5.25 5.15
N ARG A 14 -20.20 -6.25 6.06
CA ARG A 14 -21.06 -6.34 7.26
C ARG A 14 -20.94 -5.10 8.15
N LYS A 15 -19.72 -4.60 8.35
CA LYS A 15 -19.48 -3.42 9.19
C LYS A 15 -20.03 -2.14 8.57
N VAL A 16 -19.90 -1.99 7.26
CA VAL A 16 -20.40 -0.83 6.53
C VAL A 16 -21.93 -0.83 6.47
N VAL A 17 -22.56 -1.95 6.15
CA VAL A 17 -24.04 -2.06 6.17
C VAL A 17 -24.59 -1.82 7.57
N ALA A 18 -23.95 -2.36 8.61
CA ALA A 18 -24.39 -2.11 10.00
C ALA A 18 -24.28 -0.64 10.43
N ALA A 19 -23.37 0.14 9.84
CA ALA A 19 -23.14 1.54 10.19
C ALA A 19 -23.96 2.52 9.34
N PHE A 20 -24.20 2.19 8.06
CA PHE A 20 -24.84 3.06 7.08
C PHE A 20 -26.26 2.62 6.70
N GLY A 21 -26.72 1.47 7.20
CA GLY A 21 -28.04 0.93 6.94
C GLY A 21 -28.17 0.22 5.60
N ASP A 22 -29.31 -0.42 5.37
CA ASP A 22 -29.60 -1.13 4.12
C ASP A 22 -29.85 -0.17 2.94
N GLU A 23 -30.02 1.12 3.22
CA GLU A 23 -30.18 2.16 2.21
C GLU A 23 -29.00 2.27 1.25
N ILE A 24 -27.78 1.87 1.67
CA ILE A 24 -26.60 1.86 0.80
C ILE A 24 -26.46 0.57 -0.02
N LEU A 25 -27.47 -0.31 0.00
CA LEU A 25 -27.46 -1.57 -0.75
C LEU A 25 -28.27 -1.47 -2.05
N LEU A 26 -27.75 -2.14 -3.08
CA LEU A 26 -28.49 -2.48 -4.29
C LEU A 26 -29.48 -3.62 -4.02
N PRO A 27 -30.48 -3.86 -4.88
CA PRO A 27 -31.43 -4.96 -4.71
C PRO A 27 -30.80 -6.37 -4.63
N ASN A 28 -29.60 -6.56 -5.20
CA ASN A 28 -28.84 -7.80 -5.10
C ASN A 28 -28.10 -7.96 -3.75
N GLY A 29 -28.13 -6.93 -2.90
CA GLY A 29 -27.44 -6.86 -1.61
C GLY A 29 -25.96 -6.48 -1.68
N GLU A 30 -25.47 -6.05 -2.85
CA GLU A 30 -24.14 -5.42 -2.97
C GLU A 30 -24.21 -3.96 -2.55
N VAL A 31 -23.07 -3.39 -2.15
CA VAL A 31 -22.99 -1.96 -1.79
C VAL A 31 -23.13 -1.10 -3.05
N ASP A 32 -24.10 -0.18 -3.04
CA ASP A 32 -24.19 0.92 -3.99
C ASP A 32 -23.10 1.96 -3.66
N ARG A 33 -22.03 1.92 -4.45
CA ARG A 33 -20.87 2.81 -4.25
C ARG A 33 -21.16 4.25 -4.59
N LEU A 34 -22.06 4.52 -5.53
CA LEU A 34 -22.43 5.88 -5.89
C LEU A 34 -23.18 6.49 -4.71
N LYS A 35 -24.14 5.75 -4.16
CA LYS A 35 -24.91 6.20 -2.99
C LYS A 35 -24.06 6.31 -1.74
N LEU A 36 -23.24 5.29 -1.43
CA LEU A 36 -22.30 5.35 -0.31
C LEU A 36 -21.34 6.54 -0.47
N GLY A 37 -20.84 6.76 -1.69
CA GLY A 37 -20.01 7.91 -2.06
C GLY A 37 -20.69 9.22 -1.72
N GLN A 38 -21.91 9.46 -2.20
CA GLN A 38 -22.68 10.67 -1.90
C GLN A 38 -22.84 10.90 -0.39
N VAL A 39 -23.16 9.83 0.36
CA VAL A 39 -23.34 9.91 1.82
C VAL A 39 -22.05 10.34 2.52
N VAL A 40 -20.88 9.79 2.14
CA VAL A 40 -19.60 10.12 2.78
C VAL A 40 -18.92 11.36 2.21
N PHE A 41 -19.27 11.78 1.00
CA PHE A 41 -18.77 13.03 0.44
C PHE A 41 -19.44 14.24 1.08
N ASN A 42 -20.72 14.16 1.40
CA ASN A 42 -21.47 15.27 1.99
C ASN A 42 -21.29 15.41 3.52
N ASP A 43 -20.69 14.42 4.19
CA ASP A 43 -20.57 14.38 5.64
C ASP A 43 -19.15 13.91 6.06
N PRO A 44 -18.30 14.82 6.58
CA PRO A 44 -16.96 14.50 7.03
C PRO A 44 -16.90 13.43 8.13
N ASP A 45 -17.86 13.42 9.05
CA ASP A 45 -17.89 12.46 10.17
C ASP A 45 -18.19 11.05 9.65
N LYS A 46 -19.15 10.95 8.72
CA LYS A 46 -19.43 9.68 8.02
C LYS A 46 -18.24 9.19 7.21
N ARG A 47 -17.49 10.10 6.57
CA ARG A 47 -16.26 9.74 5.86
C ARG A 47 -15.21 9.16 6.80
N GLN A 48 -15.01 9.80 7.95
CA GLN A 48 -14.07 9.32 8.95
C GLN A 48 -14.51 7.97 9.52
N LEU A 49 -15.81 7.79 9.77
CA LEU A 49 -16.37 6.51 10.19
C LEU A 49 -16.12 5.41 9.17
N LEU A 50 -16.42 5.64 7.89
CA LEU A 50 -16.17 4.67 6.82
C LEU A 50 -14.69 4.28 6.76
N ASN A 51 -13.79 5.27 6.78
CA ASN A 51 -12.36 5.05 6.77
C ASN A 51 -11.91 4.21 7.97
N ARG A 52 -12.41 4.51 9.18
CA ARG A 52 -12.09 3.74 10.39
C ARG A 52 -12.57 2.29 10.31
N LEU A 53 -13.77 2.07 9.76
CA LEU A 53 -14.33 0.73 9.60
C LEU A 53 -13.53 -0.10 8.59
N LEU A 54 -13.09 0.52 7.49
CA LEU A 54 -12.40 -0.17 6.40
C LEU A 54 -10.89 -0.30 6.62
N ALA A 55 -10.26 0.59 7.38
CA ALA A 55 -8.82 0.59 7.65
C ALA A 55 -8.25 -0.80 8.01
N PRO A 56 -8.79 -1.55 9.01
CA PRO A 56 -8.24 -2.86 9.35
C PRO A 56 -8.36 -3.87 8.20
N TYR A 57 -9.47 -3.84 7.44
CA TYR A 57 -9.68 -4.75 6.32
C TYR A 57 -8.75 -4.42 5.13
N ILE A 58 -8.46 -3.15 4.90
CA ILE A 58 -7.49 -2.72 3.89
C ILE A 58 -6.09 -3.22 4.28
N SER A 59 -5.65 -2.96 5.50
CA SER A 59 -4.33 -3.39 5.98
C SER A 59 -4.19 -4.92 5.95
N SER A 60 -5.19 -5.67 6.45
CA SER A 60 -5.18 -7.13 6.40
C SER A 60 -5.23 -7.68 4.97
N GLY A 61 -5.98 -7.04 4.07
CA GLY A 61 -6.05 -7.43 2.66
C GLY A 61 -4.71 -7.27 1.95
N ILE A 62 -4.02 -6.14 2.17
CA ILE A 62 -2.67 -5.91 1.64
C ILE A 62 -1.71 -6.96 2.21
N PHE A 63 -1.72 -7.18 3.53
CA PHE A 63 -0.85 -8.17 4.16
C PHE A 63 -1.06 -9.58 3.60
N LEU A 64 -2.32 -10.00 3.39
CA LEU A 64 -2.64 -11.31 2.84
C LEU A 64 -2.13 -11.48 1.39
N GLU A 65 -2.29 -10.46 0.55
CA GLU A 65 -1.75 -10.52 -0.82
C GLU A 65 -0.21 -10.52 -0.84
N VAL A 66 0.44 -9.73 0.02
CA VAL A 66 1.89 -9.79 0.21
C VAL A 66 2.32 -11.20 0.64
N PHE A 67 1.66 -11.77 1.65
CA PHE A 67 1.95 -13.12 2.14
C PHE A 67 1.76 -14.18 1.06
N LYS A 68 0.69 -14.08 0.25
CA LYS A 68 0.43 -14.99 -0.86
C LYS A 68 1.52 -14.92 -1.94
N LEU A 69 1.97 -13.71 -2.30
CA LEU A 69 3.07 -13.54 -3.26
C LEU A 69 4.39 -14.07 -2.68
N TRP A 70 4.63 -13.84 -1.40
CA TRP A 70 5.78 -14.37 -0.69
C TRP A 70 5.79 -15.91 -0.67
N MET A 71 4.64 -16.54 -0.41
CA MET A 71 4.48 -18.00 -0.49
C MET A 71 4.75 -18.55 -1.89
N LYS A 72 4.39 -17.79 -2.95
CA LYS A 72 4.72 -18.12 -4.34
C LYS A 72 6.20 -17.94 -4.69
N GLY A 73 7.01 -17.38 -3.80
CA GLY A 73 8.45 -17.19 -3.99
C GLY A 73 8.84 -15.92 -4.74
N TYR A 74 7.95 -14.94 -4.83
CA TYR A 74 8.35 -13.61 -5.29
C TYR A 74 9.29 -12.97 -4.27
N LYS A 75 10.49 -12.62 -4.73
CA LYS A 75 11.53 -11.99 -3.89
C LYS A 75 11.32 -10.50 -3.70
N ILE A 76 10.65 -9.85 -4.66
CA ILE A 76 10.38 -8.41 -4.67
C ILE A 76 8.89 -8.23 -4.89
N ILE A 77 8.25 -7.47 -4.00
CA ILE A 77 6.83 -7.10 -4.08
C ILE A 77 6.77 -5.58 -3.99
N VAL A 78 6.23 -4.93 -5.01
CA VAL A 78 6.10 -3.47 -5.06
C VAL A 78 4.70 -3.08 -4.60
N LEU A 79 4.63 -2.24 -3.58
CA LEU A 79 3.38 -1.69 -3.07
C LEU A 79 3.25 -0.23 -3.52
N ASP A 80 2.30 0.04 -4.42
CA ASP A 80 1.93 1.41 -4.79
C ASP A 80 0.90 1.95 -3.79
N VAL A 81 1.35 2.84 -2.91
CA VAL A 81 0.56 3.35 -1.79
C VAL A 81 0.70 4.87 -1.70
N PRO A 82 -0.28 5.64 -2.22
CA PRO A 82 -0.25 7.11 -2.16
C PRO A 82 -0.16 7.66 -0.73
N LEU A 83 -0.82 6.99 0.22
CA LEU A 83 -0.93 7.38 1.64
C LEU A 83 -0.03 6.53 2.56
N LEU A 84 1.16 6.15 2.09
CA LEU A 84 2.05 5.20 2.78
C LEU A 84 2.33 5.62 4.24
N PHE A 85 2.67 6.89 4.46
CA PHE A 85 3.06 7.41 5.77
C PHE A 85 1.86 7.64 6.68
N GLU A 86 0.76 8.13 6.10
CA GLU A 86 -0.50 8.38 6.79
C GLU A 86 -1.10 7.06 7.29
N ALA A 87 -0.95 5.98 6.51
CA ALA A 87 -1.34 4.62 6.88
C ALA A 87 -0.32 3.91 7.79
N LYS A 88 0.80 4.57 8.14
CA LYS A 88 1.90 4.00 8.94
C LYS A 88 2.47 2.69 8.37
N MET A 89 2.40 2.53 7.04
CA MET A 89 2.89 1.35 6.34
C MET A 89 4.41 1.38 6.17
N ASP A 90 5.00 2.58 6.21
CA ASP A 90 6.45 2.84 6.21
C ASP A 90 7.23 2.01 7.23
N LYS A 91 6.59 1.59 8.33
CA LYS A 91 7.21 0.79 9.40
C LYS A 91 7.58 -0.64 8.99
N TRP A 92 6.93 -1.20 7.97
CA TRP A 92 7.13 -2.59 7.56
C TRP A 92 7.34 -2.75 6.05
N THR A 93 7.42 -1.64 5.31
CA THR A 93 7.74 -1.61 3.89
C THR A 93 9.12 -1.00 3.68
N LYS A 94 10.06 -1.77 3.13
CA LYS A 94 11.42 -1.32 2.83
C LYS A 94 11.94 -1.93 1.52
N PRO A 95 12.76 -1.21 0.74
CA PRO A 95 13.01 0.24 0.86
C PRO A 95 11.80 1.08 0.43
N ILE A 96 11.68 2.29 0.95
CA ILE A 96 10.67 3.30 0.57
C ILE A 96 11.21 4.10 -0.61
N ILE A 97 10.48 4.04 -1.73
CA ILE A 97 10.81 4.78 -2.95
C ILE A 97 9.78 5.90 -3.12
N VAL A 98 10.24 7.14 -3.24
CA VAL A 98 9.39 8.30 -3.54
C VAL A 98 9.71 8.82 -4.93
N VAL A 99 8.68 8.89 -5.78
CA VAL A 99 8.76 9.59 -7.06
C VAL A 99 8.38 11.05 -6.80
N TRP A 100 9.32 11.95 -7.00
CA TRP A 100 9.21 13.36 -6.65
C TRP A 100 9.19 14.23 -7.91
N VAL A 101 8.47 15.34 -7.83
CA VAL A 101 8.46 16.45 -8.79
C VAL A 101 8.29 17.75 -8.01
N ASP A 102 8.67 18.88 -8.60
CA ASP A 102 8.40 20.18 -7.99
C ASP A 102 6.87 20.45 -7.89
N PRO A 103 6.44 21.31 -6.94
CA PRO A 103 5.02 21.56 -6.69
C PRO A 103 4.24 22.10 -7.91
N ASP A 104 4.87 22.91 -8.76
CA ASP A 104 4.23 23.51 -9.91
C ASP A 104 3.96 22.46 -10.99
N THR A 105 4.96 21.61 -11.26
CA THR A 105 4.82 20.43 -12.13
C THR A 105 3.79 19.45 -11.58
N GLN A 106 3.75 19.22 -10.27
CA GLN A 106 2.74 18.36 -9.64
C GLN A 106 1.32 18.86 -9.91
N LEU A 107 1.09 20.16 -9.69
CA LEU A 107 -0.20 20.79 -9.89
C LEU A 107 -0.62 20.74 -11.37
N GLN A 108 0.28 21.13 -12.27
CA GLN A 108 0.01 21.13 -13.71
C GLN A 108 -0.38 19.72 -14.20
N ARG A 109 0.43 18.69 -13.88
CA ARG A 109 0.16 17.32 -14.31
C ARG A 109 -1.15 16.77 -13.74
N LEU A 110 -1.51 17.15 -12.50
CA LEU A 110 -2.77 16.73 -11.90
C LEU A 110 -3.97 17.35 -12.61
N MET A 111 -3.89 18.65 -12.93
CA MET A 111 -4.93 19.36 -13.67
C MET A 111 -5.11 18.80 -15.09
N GLU A 112 -4.02 18.57 -15.81
CA GLU A 112 -4.05 18.00 -17.18
C GLU A 112 -4.62 16.57 -17.19
N ARG A 113 -4.26 15.74 -16.22
CA ARG A 113 -4.71 14.35 -16.15
C ARG A 113 -6.18 14.21 -15.77
N ASP A 114 -6.62 14.96 -14.76
CA ASP A 114 -7.96 14.80 -14.17
C ASP A 114 -8.98 15.81 -14.74
N GLY A 115 -8.54 16.80 -15.53
CA GLY A 115 -9.40 17.86 -16.09
C GLY A 115 -10.02 18.77 -15.02
N THR A 116 -9.33 18.96 -13.90
CA THR A 116 -9.82 19.69 -12.71
C THR A 116 -9.31 21.14 -12.66
N THR A 117 -10.01 21.99 -11.89
CA THR A 117 -9.56 23.35 -11.57
C THR A 117 -8.27 23.35 -10.73
N ALA A 118 -7.57 24.47 -10.71
CA ALA A 118 -6.37 24.62 -9.89
C ALA A 118 -6.68 24.52 -8.39
N GLU A 119 -7.84 25.03 -7.98
CA GLU A 119 -8.33 25.00 -6.60
C GLU A 119 -8.60 23.54 -6.16
N ASP A 120 -9.29 22.76 -6.98
CA ASP A 120 -9.58 21.35 -6.69
C ASP A 120 -8.30 20.52 -6.64
N ALA A 121 -7.38 20.74 -7.59
CA ALA A 121 -6.10 20.06 -7.63
C ALA A 121 -5.24 20.38 -6.39
N LYS A 122 -5.17 21.65 -5.98
CA LYS A 122 -4.51 22.07 -4.73
C LYS A 122 -5.15 21.43 -3.50
N SER A 123 -6.49 21.40 -3.42
CA SER A 123 -7.19 20.75 -2.32
C SER A 123 -6.85 19.26 -2.22
N ARG A 124 -6.68 18.57 -3.34
CA ARG A 124 -6.28 17.15 -3.38
C ARG A 124 -4.83 16.93 -2.95
N ILE A 125 -3.92 17.80 -3.40
CA ILE A 125 -2.50 17.75 -3.01
C ILE A 125 -2.38 17.98 -1.49
N ASN A 126 -3.08 18.99 -0.96
CA ASN A 126 -3.04 19.37 0.45
C ASN A 126 -3.73 18.36 1.38
N ALA A 127 -4.57 17.46 0.84
CA ALA A 127 -5.18 16.38 1.63
C ALA A 127 -4.19 15.26 1.99
N GLN A 128 -2.97 15.30 1.45
CA GLN A 128 -1.91 14.32 1.68
C GLN A 128 -0.68 14.98 2.31
N MET A 129 0.21 14.15 2.86
CA MET A 129 1.54 14.62 3.26
C MET A 129 2.26 15.28 2.08
N PRO A 130 2.86 16.48 2.25
CA PRO A 130 3.60 17.17 1.19
C PRO A 130 4.69 16.29 0.57
N LEU A 131 4.85 16.38 -0.75
CA LEU A 131 5.78 15.53 -1.49
C LEU A 131 7.24 15.74 -1.05
N ASP A 132 7.62 16.97 -0.70
CA ASP A 132 8.92 17.29 -0.11
C ASP A 132 9.14 16.60 1.24
N LEU A 133 8.10 16.52 2.08
CA LEU A 133 8.21 15.81 3.35
C LEU A 133 8.33 14.30 3.12
N LYS A 134 7.59 13.74 2.15
CA LYS A 134 7.74 12.34 1.73
C LYS A 134 9.18 12.06 1.26
N ARG A 135 9.74 12.96 0.44
CA ARG A 135 11.13 12.88 -0.07
C ARG A 135 12.14 12.76 1.07
N THR A 136 12.01 13.55 2.14
CA THR A 136 12.95 13.47 3.30
C THR A 136 12.87 12.17 4.09
N LYS A 137 11.81 11.38 3.93
CA LYS A 137 11.58 10.11 4.63
C LYS A 137 11.85 8.88 3.75
N ALA A 138 12.19 9.09 2.48
CA ALA A 138 12.41 8.01 1.53
C ALA A 138 13.80 7.41 1.68
N ASP A 139 13.92 6.10 1.43
CA ASP A 139 15.22 5.44 1.31
C ASP A 139 15.82 5.72 -0.09
N ILE A 140 14.95 5.90 -1.11
CA ILE A 140 15.33 6.21 -2.50
C ILE A 140 14.37 7.28 -3.04
N VAL A 141 14.92 8.29 -3.70
CA VAL A 141 14.14 9.35 -4.37
C VAL A 141 14.39 9.27 -5.87
N ILE A 142 13.31 9.25 -6.66
CA ILE A 142 13.35 9.34 -8.11
C ILE A 142 12.84 10.72 -8.49
N ASP A 143 13.71 11.57 -9.04
CA ASP A 143 13.29 12.84 -9.63
C ASP A 143 12.64 12.59 -11.00
N ASN A 144 11.38 13.00 -11.11
CA ASN A 144 10.54 12.85 -12.30
C ASN A 144 10.19 14.22 -12.93
N SER A 145 11.02 15.23 -12.67
CA SER A 145 10.90 16.57 -13.27
C SER A 145 11.43 16.62 -14.71
N GLY A 146 12.27 15.64 -15.08
CA GLY A 146 12.80 15.48 -16.44
C GLY A 146 11.84 14.80 -17.42
N SER A 147 12.42 14.29 -18.51
CA SER A 147 11.72 13.52 -19.52
C SER A 147 11.38 12.10 -19.06
N LEU A 148 10.52 11.42 -19.82
CA LEU A 148 10.23 10.01 -19.60
C LEU A 148 11.48 9.13 -19.77
N GLU A 149 12.45 9.54 -20.59
CA GLU A 149 13.68 8.78 -20.77
C GLU A 149 14.60 8.92 -19.55
N ASP A 150 14.73 10.13 -19.00
CA ASP A 150 15.44 10.38 -17.74
C ASP A 150 14.83 9.54 -16.60
N LEU A 151 13.49 9.49 -16.52
CA LEU A 151 12.80 8.66 -15.54
C LEU A 151 13.13 7.17 -15.71
N LYS A 152 13.18 6.66 -16.95
CA LYS A 152 13.54 5.26 -17.20
C LYS A 152 14.97 4.97 -16.78
N GLU A 153 15.89 5.90 -17.01
CA GLU A 153 17.29 5.76 -16.59
C GLU A 153 17.41 5.72 -15.07
N HIS A 154 16.84 6.69 -14.35
CA HIS A 154 16.80 6.67 -12.88
C HIS A 154 16.15 5.38 -12.35
N PHE A 155 15.07 4.93 -12.97
CA PHE A 155 14.41 3.69 -12.55
C PHE A 155 15.28 2.44 -12.76
N ARG A 156 16.13 2.40 -13.81
CA ARG A 156 17.09 1.31 -13.99
C ARG A 156 18.10 1.26 -12.84
N GLU A 157 18.56 2.39 -12.33
CA GLU A 157 19.46 2.45 -11.17
C GLU A 157 18.78 1.93 -9.90
N VAL A 158 17.52 2.34 -9.68
CA VAL A 158 16.71 1.82 -8.57
C VAL A 158 16.53 0.31 -8.68
N LEU A 159 16.28 -0.22 -9.88
CA LEU A 159 16.17 -1.67 -10.10
C LEU A 159 17.45 -2.42 -9.72
N VAL A 160 18.62 -1.85 -9.98
CA VAL A 160 19.90 -2.45 -9.53
C VAL A 160 19.98 -2.45 -8.01
N HIS A 161 19.57 -1.36 -7.36
CA HIS A 161 19.61 -1.25 -5.90
C HIS A 161 18.68 -2.24 -5.20
N VAL A 162 17.41 -2.33 -5.62
CA VAL A 162 16.41 -3.20 -4.99
C VAL A 162 16.60 -4.68 -5.29
N ARG A 163 17.43 -5.02 -6.29
CA ARG A 163 17.79 -6.42 -6.63
C ARG A 163 19.07 -6.90 -5.96
N LYS A 164 19.74 -6.06 -5.18
CA LYS A 164 20.92 -6.50 -4.42
C LYS A 164 20.57 -7.68 -3.51
N PRO A 165 21.49 -8.64 -3.32
CA PRO A 165 21.27 -9.73 -2.39
C PRO A 165 21.01 -9.18 -0.99
N LEU A 166 20.11 -9.82 -0.26
CA LEU A 166 19.78 -9.45 1.11
C LEU A 166 21.05 -9.50 1.97
N THR A 167 21.22 -8.50 2.82
CA THR A 167 22.21 -8.55 3.90
C THR A 167 21.90 -9.72 4.84
N TRP A 168 22.85 -10.15 5.68
CA TRP A 168 22.62 -11.26 6.61
C TRP A 168 21.44 -11.05 7.58
N THR A 169 21.20 -9.80 7.99
CA THR A 169 20.05 -9.41 8.83
C THR A 169 18.74 -9.53 8.08
N GLU A 170 18.69 -9.03 6.84
CA GLU A 170 17.52 -9.13 5.97
C GLU A 170 17.26 -10.58 5.53
N PHE A 171 18.32 -11.35 5.29
CA PHE A 171 18.25 -12.78 5.00
C PHE A 171 17.65 -13.54 6.17
N GLY A 172 18.07 -13.27 7.40
CA GLY A 172 17.49 -13.89 8.61
C GLY A 172 16.00 -13.62 8.79
N LEU A 173 15.52 -12.44 8.34
CA LEU A 173 14.10 -12.07 8.31
C LEU A 173 13.35 -12.57 7.06
N SER A 174 14.07 -13.09 6.07
CA SER A 174 13.49 -13.58 4.83
C SER A 174 12.91 -14.99 4.98
N ARG A 175 12.11 -15.41 3.99
CA ARG A 175 11.62 -16.79 3.91
C ARG A 175 12.74 -17.81 3.98
N ASP A 176 13.77 -17.59 3.18
CA ASP A 176 14.82 -18.56 2.99
C ASP A 176 15.66 -18.66 4.27
N GLY A 177 15.86 -17.55 5.00
CA GLY A 177 16.48 -17.56 6.33
C GLY A 177 15.64 -18.26 7.40
N ALA A 178 14.32 -18.01 7.44
CA ALA A 178 13.41 -18.70 8.37
C ALA A 178 13.38 -20.22 8.10
N LEU A 179 13.40 -20.62 6.83
CA LEU A 179 13.41 -22.01 6.40
C LEU A 179 14.74 -22.70 6.74
N VAL A 180 15.87 -22.01 6.54
CA VAL A 180 17.20 -22.49 6.97
C VAL A 180 17.24 -22.67 8.49
N ALA A 181 16.78 -21.68 9.28
CA ALA A 181 16.73 -21.79 10.74
C ALA A 181 15.88 -22.98 11.20
N PHE A 182 14.71 -23.19 10.58
CA PHE A 182 13.83 -24.32 10.88
C PHE A 182 14.49 -25.67 10.55
N VAL A 183 15.12 -25.80 9.38
CA VAL A 183 15.84 -27.03 8.98
C VAL A 183 17.03 -27.30 9.91
N SER A 184 17.79 -26.26 10.30
CA SER A 184 18.90 -26.39 11.24
C SER A 184 18.44 -26.89 12.62
N ILE A 185 17.33 -26.36 13.13
CA ILE A 185 16.72 -26.83 14.40
C ILE A 185 16.28 -28.30 14.28
N LEU A 186 15.56 -28.64 13.19
CA LEU A 186 15.08 -30.00 12.97
C LEU A 186 16.24 -31.00 12.87
N PHE A 187 17.29 -30.65 12.13
CA PHE A 187 18.50 -31.46 11.99
C PHE A 187 19.21 -31.61 13.33
N GLY A 188 19.36 -30.54 14.12
CA GLY A 188 19.95 -30.60 15.46
C GLY A 188 19.18 -31.53 16.40
N VAL A 189 17.84 -31.47 16.40
CA VAL A 189 16.99 -32.38 17.20
C VAL A 189 17.14 -33.84 16.76
N ILE A 190 17.22 -34.10 15.45
CA ILE A 190 17.41 -35.46 14.91
C ILE A 190 18.79 -36.01 15.27
N VAL A 191 19.84 -35.20 15.16
CA VAL A 191 21.22 -35.61 15.50
C VAL A 191 21.33 -35.87 17.01
N CYS A 192 20.80 -35.00 17.87
CA CYS A 192 20.78 -35.23 19.32
C CYS A 192 20.01 -36.50 19.70
N ARG A 193 18.90 -36.81 19.02
CA ARG A 193 18.15 -38.06 19.26
C ARG A 193 18.87 -39.34 18.79
N LYS A 194 19.78 -39.25 17.83
CA LYS A 194 20.60 -40.39 17.38
C LYS A 194 21.88 -40.58 18.19
N ALA A 195 22.29 -39.58 18.97
CA ALA A 195 23.49 -39.59 19.80
C ALA A 195 23.22 -39.99 21.28
N LEU A 196 21.96 -40.26 21.62
CA LEU A 196 21.48 -40.81 22.90
C LEU A 196 21.05 -42.27 22.68
#